data_AF-A0A1G2YTC5-F1
#
_entry.id   AF-A0A1G2YTC5-F1
#
_cell.length_a   1.000
_cell.length_b   1.000
_cell.length_c   1.000
_cell.angle_alpha   90.00
_cell.angle_beta   90.00
_cell.angle_gamma   90.00
#
_symmetry.space_group_name_H-M   'P 1'
#
loop_
_entity.id
_entity.type
_entity.pdbx_description
1 polymer ?
#
loop_
_entity_poly.entity_id
_entity_poly.type
_entity_poly.pdbx_seq_one_letter_code
_entity_poly.pdbx_strand_id
1 'polypeptide(L)'
;MKKMALILMVFLLSSSVWATEVTITCTDEGGGIVRIDYAASGSPKVRAFALDIMVDKGTIDQISNFKKGESVTGDKGYGIFPANFSRYINVDPNTGQVTTWDVSNYTPVADANDLNALGGLGTNGITIEMGAIYFPADDSSPNAPDNAGTLCKIKVSESANVSVSENATRGGVVLTDPSVDPIVITIGCPVTLNPLADNSSSNSSGCFPGSFSTYSDWVALGKPACWCSKYQCDGDADGKTSGFPFNYRVFTADLALVVDNWKKTINDPTLNPCADIDHKDSGFPFRYRVYTADLAKIVTNWKKTDADLPGDCPRSE
;
A
#
# COMPACT_ATOMS: atom_id res chain seq x y z
N MET A 1 -8.53 64.89 22.62
CA MET A 1 -8.92 64.50 21.25
C MET A 1 -7.77 64.80 20.30
N LYS A 2 -7.36 63.80 19.50
CA LYS A 2 -6.58 63.91 18.24
C LYS A 2 -5.16 64.47 18.46
N LYS A 3 -4.10 63.66 18.54
CA LYS A 3 -3.52 62.91 17.41
C LYS A 3 -2.96 61.56 17.89
N MET A 4 -3.88 60.61 18.12
CA MET A 4 -3.60 59.19 17.96
C MET A 4 -3.51 58.88 16.46
N ALA A 5 -2.89 57.73 16.13
CA ALA A 5 -3.00 57.00 14.85
C ALA A 5 -1.89 57.17 13.80
N LEU A 6 -0.62 57.17 14.20
CA LEU A 6 0.46 56.70 13.30
C LEU A 6 1.49 55.81 14.01
N ILE A 7 1.04 55.08 15.03
CA ILE A 7 1.75 53.94 15.64
C ILE A 7 0.81 52.73 15.50
N LEU A 8 0.39 52.47 14.26
CA LEU A 8 -0.47 51.35 13.86
C LEU A 8 0.02 50.70 12.55
N MET A 9 1.31 50.89 12.21
CA MET A 9 1.84 50.44 10.91
C MET A 9 3.21 49.75 11.00
N VAL A 10 3.73 49.50 12.21
CA VAL A 10 5.01 48.80 12.42
C VAL A 10 4.95 47.86 13.63
N PHE A 11 3.77 47.29 13.90
CA PHE A 11 3.69 45.92 14.39
C PHE A 11 3.48 45.11 13.10
N LEU A 12 4.51 44.70 12.36
CA LEU A 12 5.30 43.50 12.66
C LEU A 12 4.45 42.31 13.16
N LEU A 13 3.19 42.23 12.73
CA LEU A 13 2.58 40.97 12.39
C LEU A 13 3.19 40.52 11.05
N SER A 14 4.49 40.22 11.06
CA SER A 14 4.95 39.10 10.27
C SER A 14 4.29 37.89 10.92
N SER A 15 3.03 37.62 10.57
CA SER A 15 2.53 36.27 10.66
C SER A 15 3.55 35.47 9.88
N SER A 16 4.40 34.72 10.59
CA SER A 16 5.18 33.66 9.98
C SER A 16 4.19 32.96 9.05
N VAL A 17 4.42 33.05 7.73
CA VAL A 17 3.80 32.10 6.83
C VAL A 17 4.39 30.79 7.33
N TRP A 18 3.62 30.04 8.11
CA TRP A 18 4.05 28.76 8.63
C TRP A 18 4.21 27.92 7.39
N ALA A 19 5.45 27.71 6.94
CA ALA A 19 5.73 26.83 5.82
C ALA A 19 5.03 25.50 6.11
N THR A 20 4.34 24.96 5.12
CA THR A 20 3.70 23.66 5.29
C THR A 20 4.78 22.63 5.52
N GLU A 21 4.78 22.01 6.68
CA GLU A 21 5.65 20.88 6.96
C GLU A 21 5.01 19.64 6.34
N VAL A 22 5.80 18.91 5.56
CA VAL A 22 5.41 17.64 4.95
C VAL A 22 6.40 16.59 5.43
N THR A 23 5.93 15.70 6.30
CA THR A 23 6.71 14.56 6.78
C THR A 23 6.41 13.34 5.93
N ILE A 24 7.45 12.74 5.36
CA ILE A 24 7.40 11.45 4.66
C ILE A 24 8.03 10.39 5.56
N THR A 25 7.26 9.35 5.87
CA THR A 25 7.66 8.32 6.83
C THR A 25 7.70 6.96 6.17
N CYS A 26 8.81 6.26 6.39
CA CYS A 26 8.99 4.84 6.12
C CYS A 26 8.57 4.02 7.34
N THR A 27 7.76 2.97 7.15
CA THR A 27 7.40 2.01 8.20
C THR A 27 7.62 0.58 7.72
N ASP A 28 8.42 -0.19 8.45
CA ASP A 28 8.54 -1.65 8.24
C ASP A 28 7.25 -2.34 8.70
N GLU A 29 6.55 -2.99 7.78
CA GLU A 29 5.37 -3.82 8.05
C GLU A 29 5.74 -5.31 8.10
N GLY A 30 7.04 -5.63 8.18
CA GLY A 30 7.59 -6.96 8.30
C GLY A 30 7.63 -7.73 6.98
N GLY A 31 8.44 -8.79 6.97
CA GLY A 31 8.61 -9.63 5.78
C GLY A 31 9.13 -8.84 4.57
N GLY A 32 9.88 -7.76 4.78
CA GLY A 32 10.37 -6.89 3.71
C GLY A 32 9.33 -5.99 3.05
N ILE A 33 8.12 -5.86 3.62
CA ILE A 33 7.14 -4.88 3.15
C ILE A 33 7.32 -3.57 3.89
N VAL A 34 7.40 -2.48 3.14
CA VAL A 34 7.64 -1.15 3.68
C VAL A 34 6.54 -0.23 3.20
N ARG A 35 5.85 0.41 4.14
CA ARG A 35 4.83 1.41 3.84
C ARG A 35 5.45 2.81 3.83
N ILE A 36 5.14 3.57 2.79
CA ILE A 36 5.54 4.98 2.66
C ILE A 36 4.29 5.83 2.91
N ASP A 37 4.30 6.56 4.02
CA ASP A 37 3.23 7.45 4.44
C ASP A 37 3.65 8.92 4.31
N TYR A 38 2.67 9.81 4.25
CA TYR A 38 2.88 11.25 4.36
C TYR A 38 1.97 11.85 5.44
N ALA A 39 2.40 12.96 6.02
CA ALA A 39 1.59 13.83 6.85
C ALA A 39 1.98 15.30 6.60
N ALA A 40 0.99 16.17 6.41
CA ALA A 40 1.15 17.59 6.16
C ALA A 40 0.51 18.42 7.29
N SER A 41 1.13 19.53 7.66
CA SER A 41 0.66 20.40 8.76
C SER A 41 -0.65 21.14 8.46
N GLY A 42 -1.16 21.06 7.23
CA GLY A 42 -2.48 21.58 6.85
C GLY A 42 -2.51 22.13 5.43
N SER A 43 -2.76 23.44 5.35
CA SER A 43 -2.85 24.20 4.11
C SER A 43 -1.59 25.07 3.94
N PRO A 44 -1.07 25.27 2.72
CA PRO A 44 -1.51 24.64 1.46
C PRO A 44 -1.35 23.12 1.46
N LYS A 45 -2.33 22.39 0.91
CA LYS A 45 -2.30 20.93 0.80
C LYS A 45 -1.21 20.47 -0.18
N VAL A 46 -0.76 19.23 -0.03
CA VAL A 46 0.14 18.61 -1.02
C VAL A 46 -0.64 18.28 -2.29
N ARG A 47 -0.04 18.61 -3.44
CA ARG A 47 -0.57 18.36 -4.78
C ARG A 47 0.15 17.23 -5.49
N ALA A 48 1.46 17.13 -5.29
CA ALA A 48 2.27 16.08 -5.89
C ALA A 48 3.53 15.78 -5.08
N PHE A 49 4.10 14.61 -5.34
CA PHE A 49 5.37 14.12 -4.80
C PHE A 49 6.24 13.62 -5.95
N ALA A 50 7.52 13.94 -5.90
CA ALA A 50 8.61 13.25 -6.58
C ALA A 50 9.63 12.84 -5.52
N LEU A 51 9.76 11.54 -5.27
CA LEU A 51 10.57 10.98 -4.19
C LEU A 51 11.53 9.93 -4.73
N ASP A 52 12.74 9.98 -4.22
CA ASP A 52 13.72 8.91 -4.37
C ASP A 52 13.66 8.02 -3.14
N ILE A 53 13.46 6.72 -3.37
CA ILE A 53 13.42 5.70 -2.32
C ILE A 53 14.56 4.73 -2.60
N MET A 54 15.45 4.55 -1.63
CA MET A 54 16.63 3.70 -1.77
C MET A 54 16.73 2.70 -0.63
N VAL A 55 17.36 1.57 -0.92
CA VAL A 55 17.83 0.59 0.06
C VAL A 55 19.34 0.57 0.08
N ASP A 56 19.94 0.46 1.27
CA ASP A 56 21.40 0.32 1.40
C ASP A 56 21.90 -1.09 1.01
N LYS A 57 20.99 -2.06 0.90
CA LYS A 57 21.24 -3.48 0.63
C LYS A 57 20.09 -4.05 -0.21
N GLY A 58 20.43 -4.97 -1.10
CA GLY A 58 19.49 -5.65 -1.99
C GLY A 58 18.81 -4.71 -3.00
N THR A 59 17.57 -5.07 -3.33
CA THR A 59 16.76 -4.43 -4.36
C THR A 59 15.35 -4.13 -3.87
N ILE A 60 14.70 -3.19 -4.56
CA ILE A 60 13.28 -2.91 -4.44
C ILE A 60 12.56 -3.68 -5.55
N ASP A 61 11.89 -4.77 -5.19
CA ASP A 61 11.38 -5.76 -6.16
C ASP A 61 9.97 -5.42 -6.66
N GLN A 62 9.18 -4.75 -5.81
CA GLN A 62 7.78 -4.45 -6.12
C GLN A 62 7.34 -3.13 -5.50
N ILE A 63 6.39 -2.47 -6.17
CA ILE A 63 5.57 -1.40 -5.61
C ILE A 63 4.09 -1.80 -5.65
N SER A 64 3.33 -1.44 -4.63
CA SER A 64 1.92 -1.81 -4.47
C SER A 64 1.15 -0.79 -3.61
N ASN A 65 -0.14 -1.05 -3.38
CA ASN A 65 -1.01 -0.24 -2.50
C ASN A 65 -0.99 1.27 -2.82
N PHE A 66 -1.00 1.60 -4.12
CA PHE A 66 -1.12 2.96 -4.62
C PHE A 66 -2.46 3.10 -5.36
N LYS A 67 -3.04 4.30 -5.29
CA LYS A 67 -4.24 4.66 -6.05
C LYS A 67 -3.90 4.85 -7.53
N LYS A 68 -4.84 4.58 -8.43
CA LYS A 68 -4.79 5.06 -9.82
C LYS A 68 -5.96 6.01 -10.09
N GLY A 69 -5.69 7.04 -10.89
CA GLY A 69 -6.69 8.01 -11.36
C GLY A 69 -6.98 9.16 -10.42
N GLU A 70 -8.03 9.91 -10.77
CA GLU A 70 -8.42 11.16 -10.12
C GLU A 70 -8.80 10.96 -8.65
N SER A 71 -8.53 11.97 -7.84
CA SER A 71 -8.96 12.02 -6.45
C SER A 71 -10.43 12.44 -6.43
N VAL A 72 -11.28 11.57 -5.87
CA VAL A 72 -12.74 11.78 -5.81
C VAL A 72 -13.26 11.51 -4.41
N THR A 73 -14.48 11.97 -4.14
CA THR A 73 -15.15 11.70 -2.86
C THR A 73 -15.29 10.19 -2.67
N GLY A 74 -14.81 9.69 -1.53
CA GLY A 74 -14.79 8.26 -1.19
C GLY A 74 -13.55 7.50 -1.68
N ASP A 75 -12.73 8.08 -2.55
CA ASP A 75 -11.47 7.50 -3.02
C ASP A 75 -10.46 8.61 -3.34
N LYS A 76 -10.03 9.30 -2.28
CA LYS A 76 -9.09 10.41 -2.35
C LYS A 76 -7.65 9.91 -2.43
N GLY A 77 -6.78 10.61 -3.16
CA GLY A 77 -5.35 10.33 -3.13
C GLY A 77 -4.59 10.78 -4.37
N TYR A 78 -3.40 10.21 -4.55
CA TYR A 78 -2.45 10.60 -5.60
C TYR A 78 -2.32 9.49 -6.64
N GLY A 79 -3.19 9.49 -7.65
CA GLY A 79 -3.25 8.44 -8.67
C GLY A 79 -2.78 8.85 -10.06
N ILE A 80 -2.17 10.03 -10.17
CA ILE A 80 -1.61 10.55 -11.42
C ILE A 80 -0.10 10.40 -11.37
N PHE A 81 0.52 9.74 -12.35
CA PHE A 81 1.95 9.45 -12.34
C PHE A 81 2.63 10.18 -13.51
N PRO A 82 3.07 11.44 -13.35
CA PRO A 82 3.53 12.28 -14.46
C PRO A 82 4.59 11.62 -15.35
N ALA A 83 5.59 10.95 -14.77
CA ALA A 83 6.62 10.20 -15.50
C ALA A 83 6.02 9.16 -16.45
N ASN A 84 4.95 8.48 -16.04
CA ASN A 84 4.34 7.40 -16.81
C ASN A 84 3.07 7.81 -17.56
N PHE A 85 2.57 9.02 -17.33
CA PHE A 85 1.29 9.46 -17.87
C PHE A 85 1.28 9.42 -19.39
N SER A 86 2.24 10.09 -20.04
CA SER A 86 2.32 10.14 -21.51
C SER A 86 2.67 8.80 -22.17
N ARG A 87 3.22 7.85 -21.41
CA ARG A 87 3.60 6.51 -21.91
C ARG A 87 2.44 5.54 -21.97
N TYR A 88 1.55 5.62 -20.98
CA TYR A 88 0.53 4.59 -20.76
C TYR A 88 -0.90 5.12 -20.81
N ILE A 89 -1.13 6.40 -20.51
CA ILE A 89 -2.47 6.98 -20.46
C ILE A 89 -2.82 7.64 -21.78
N ASN A 90 -3.96 7.23 -22.35
CA ASN A 90 -4.57 7.87 -23.50
C ASN A 90 -5.63 8.88 -23.03
N VAL A 91 -5.46 10.14 -23.42
CA VAL A 91 -6.44 11.20 -23.21
C VAL A 91 -7.21 11.39 -24.51
N ASP A 92 -8.54 11.37 -24.43
CA ASP A 92 -9.38 11.72 -25.58
C ASP A 92 -9.14 13.18 -25.96
N PRO A 93 -8.65 13.46 -27.18
CA PRO A 93 -8.30 14.82 -27.58
C PRO A 93 -9.52 15.74 -27.73
N ASN A 94 -10.73 15.20 -27.88
CA ASN A 94 -11.95 16.01 -28.04
C ASN A 94 -12.58 16.39 -26.69
N THR A 95 -12.48 15.51 -25.70
CA THR A 95 -13.12 15.69 -24.39
C THR A 95 -12.14 16.03 -23.27
N GLY A 96 -10.84 15.76 -23.46
CA GLY A 96 -9.82 15.86 -22.43
C GLY A 96 -9.92 14.78 -21.35
N GLN A 97 -10.74 13.74 -21.54
CA GLN A 97 -10.98 12.71 -20.54
C GLN A 97 -10.07 11.49 -20.74
N VAL A 98 -9.70 10.87 -19.63
CA VAL A 98 -9.03 9.56 -19.62
C VAL A 98 -10.08 8.46 -19.65
N THR A 99 -9.99 7.56 -20.64
CA THR A 99 -10.97 6.47 -20.83
C THR A 99 -10.88 5.40 -19.76
N THR A 100 -9.66 5.10 -19.30
CA THR A 100 -9.42 4.18 -18.19
C THR A 100 -8.09 4.51 -17.50
N TRP A 101 -8.09 4.39 -16.18
CA TRP A 101 -6.88 4.48 -15.35
C TRP A 101 -6.27 3.10 -15.09
N ASP A 102 -7.00 2.03 -15.36
CA ASP A 102 -6.54 0.66 -15.14
C ASP A 102 -5.77 0.14 -16.36
N VAL A 103 -4.64 0.81 -16.62
CA VAL A 103 -3.69 0.40 -17.65
C VAL A 103 -2.58 -0.42 -16.98
N SER A 104 -2.22 -1.53 -17.62
CA SER A 104 -1.07 -2.34 -17.19
C SER A 104 0.21 -1.51 -17.28
N ASN A 105 1.11 -1.68 -16.31
CA ASN A 105 2.36 -0.91 -16.18
C ASN A 105 2.21 0.59 -15.92
N TYR A 106 1.00 1.13 -15.78
CA TYR A 106 0.81 2.47 -15.24
C TYR A 106 1.04 2.45 -13.72
N THR A 107 2.28 2.75 -13.33
CA THR A 107 2.77 2.72 -11.94
C THR A 107 3.39 4.07 -11.56
N PRO A 108 3.56 4.37 -10.27
CA PRO A 108 4.25 5.59 -9.86
C PRO A 108 5.77 5.57 -10.11
N VAL A 109 6.38 4.41 -10.41
CA VAL A 109 7.84 4.30 -10.61
C VAL A 109 8.24 4.89 -11.95
N ALA A 110 9.06 5.93 -11.95
CA ALA A 110 9.61 6.53 -13.17
C ALA A 110 10.50 5.52 -13.93
N ASP A 111 10.57 5.66 -15.25
CA ASP A 111 11.45 4.83 -16.07
C ASP A 111 12.91 5.13 -15.73
N ALA A 112 13.76 4.12 -15.62
CA ALA A 112 15.17 4.31 -15.25
C ALA A 112 15.96 5.15 -16.27
N ASN A 113 15.45 5.30 -17.49
CA ASN A 113 16.03 6.17 -18.53
C ASN A 113 15.51 7.60 -18.45
N ASP A 114 14.54 7.90 -17.58
CA ASP A 114 14.11 9.26 -17.34
C ASP A 114 15.22 10.07 -16.67
N LEU A 115 15.37 11.32 -17.11
CA LEU A 115 16.40 12.20 -16.59
C LEU A 115 16.23 12.40 -15.07
N ASN A 116 17.27 12.07 -14.30
CA ASN A 116 17.28 12.13 -12.83
C ASN A 116 16.32 11.14 -12.14
N ALA A 117 15.91 10.06 -12.82
CA ALA A 117 15.33 8.91 -12.16
C ALA A 117 16.43 7.95 -11.66
N LEU A 118 16.13 7.21 -10.59
CA LEU A 118 16.95 6.09 -10.10
C LEU A 118 16.76 4.83 -10.97
N GLY A 119 17.44 3.74 -10.60
CA GLY A 119 17.55 2.52 -11.39
C GLY A 119 16.25 1.74 -11.63
N GLY A 120 15.17 2.04 -10.91
CA GLY A 120 13.88 1.38 -11.08
C GLY A 120 13.75 0.07 -10.30
N LEU A 121 12.65 -0.65 -10.51
CA LEU A 121 12.40 -1.93 -9.83
C LEU A 121 13.48 -2.96 -10.17
N GLY A 122 13.83 -3.80 -9.21
CA GLY A 122 14.94 -4.75 -9.31
C GLY A 122 16.31 -4.11 -9.12
N THR A 123 16.38 -2.85 -8.68
CA THR A 123 17.62 -2.15 -8.31
C THR A 123 17.54 -1.65 -6.86
N ASN A 124 18.61 -1.06 -6.35
CA ASN A 124 18.66 -0.53 -4.99
C ASN A 124 17.94 0.82 -4.82
N GLY A 125 17.29 1.35 -5.86
CA GLY A 125 16.58 2.62 -5.74
C GLY A 125 15.56 2.87 -6.84
N ILE A 126 14.43 3.46 -6.45
CA ILE A 126 13.35 3.87 -7.34
C ILE A 126 13.08 5.36 -7.18
N THR A 127 12.74 6.02 -8.28
CA THR A 127 12.10 7.34 -8.23
C THR A 127 10.62 7.14 -8.45
N ILE A 128 9.80 7.70 -7.56
CA ILE A 128 8.34 7.68 -7.71
C ILE A 128 7.81 9.09 -7.96
N GLU A 129 6.77 9.19 -8.79
CA GLU A 129 6.01 10.42 -8.98
C GLU A 129 4.52 10.18 -8.80
N MET A 130 3.90 10.98 -7.94
CA MET A 130 2.50 10.82 -7.56
C MET A 130 1.83 12.18 -7.43
N GLY A 131 0.80 12.43 -8.22
CA GLY A 131 0.04 13.67 -8.27
C GLY A 131 -1.44 13.43 -8.02
N ALA A 132 -2.11 14.47 -7.52
CA ALA A 132 -3.56 14.49 -7.35
C ALA A 132 -4.19 15.46 -8.36
N ILE A 133 -5.18 14.95 -9.10
CA ILE A 133 -6.12 15.76 -9.89
C ILE A 133 -7.47 15.67 -9.20
N TYR A 134 -8.07 16.82 -8.93
CA TYR A 134 -9.40 16.97 -8.33
C TYR A 134 -9.99 18.33 -8.66
N PHE A 135 -11.31 18.44 -8.53
CA PHE A 135 -12.07 19.66 -8.72
C PHE A 135 -13.00 19.95 -7.52
N PRO A 136 -13.16 21.22 -7.07
CA PRO A 136 -12.37 22.40 -7.43
C PRO A 136 -10.87 22.21 -7.18
N ALA A 137 -10.00 22.99 -7.84
CA ALA A 137 -8.56 22.73 -7.84
C ALA A 137 -7.81 23.33 -6.62
N ASP A 138 -8.53 23.67 -5.55
CA ASP A 138 -8.02 24.32 -4.35
C ASP A 138 -8.26 23.48 -3.06
N ASP A 139 -7.72 23.95 -1.94
CA ASP A 139 -7.76 23.25 -0.65
C ASP A 139 -9.16 23.04 -0.07
N SER A 140 -10.15 23.81 -0.52
CA SER A 140 -11.54 23.68 -0.07
C SER A 140 -12.27 22.52 -0.74
N SER A 141 -11.65 21.91 -1.76
CA SER A 141 -12.26 20.83 -2.52
C SER A 141 -12.58 19.62 -1.63
N PRO A 142 -13.81 19.10 -1.68
CA PRO A 142 -14.16 17.87 -0.97
C PRO A 142 -13.39 16.65 -1.52
N ASN A 143 -12.80 16.79 -2.71
CA ASN A 143 -12.03 15.77 -3.42
C ASN A 143 -10.52 15.90 -3.17
N ALA A 144 -10.04 16.97 -2.52
CA ALA A 144 -8.62 17.10 -2.21
C ALA A 144 -8.17 15.96 -1.28
N PRO A 145 -6.96 15.38 -1.50
CA PRO A 145 -6.37 14.42 -0.58
C PRO A 145 -6.39 14.91 0.86
N ASP A 146 -6.52 13.97 1.79
CA ASP A 146 -6.45 14.27 3.21
C ASP A 146 -5.03 14.72 3.60
N ASN A 147 -4.86 15.28 4.80
CA ASN A 147 -3.54 15.81 5.19
C ASN A 147 -2.55 14.70 5.54
N ALA A 148 -2.99 13.46 5.64
CA ALA A 148 -2.12 12.31 5.88
C ALA A 148 -2.68 11.07 5.20
N GLY A 149 -1.81 10.12 4.88
CA GLY A 149 -2.20 8.85 4.31
C GLY A 149 -1.01 8.06 3.79
N THR A 150 -1.32 6.91 3.20
CA THR A 150 -0.33 6.05 2.57
C THR A 150 -0.19 6.43 1.10
N LEU A 151 1.05 6.60 0.64
CA LEU A 151 1.38 6.80 -0.77
C LEU A 151 1.45 5.45 -1.50
N CYS A 152 2.30 4.56 -1.00
CA CYS A 152 2.50 3.24 -1.58
C CYS A 152 3.14 2.28 -0.56
N LYS A 153 3.28 1.02 -0.97
CA LYS A 153 4.12 0.02 -0.30
C LYS A 153 5.17 -0.49 -1.26
N ILE A 154 6.38 -0.74 -0.77
CA ILE A 154 7.43 -1.42 -1.52
C ILE A 154 7.79 -2.77 -0.89
N LYS A 155 8.30 -3.69 -1.71
CA LYS A 155 8.91 -4.95 -1.27
C LYS A 155 10.42 -4.85 -1.44
N VAL A 156 11.17 -5.08 -0.36
CA VAL A 156 12.64 -5.17 -0.41
C VAL A 156 13.09 -6.64 -0.44
N SER A 157 14.20 -6.89 -1.12
CA SER A 157 14.73 -8.24 -1.34
C SER A 157 15.56 -8.78 -0.16
N GLU A 158 16.05 -7.90 0.71
CA GLU A 158 16.82 -8.25 1.91
C GLU A 158 16.67 -7.22 3.04
N SER A 159 17.11 -7.59 4.26
CA SER A 159 17.08 -6.67 5.40
C SER A 159 18.01 -5.49 5.12
N ALA A 160 17.45 -4.28 5.09
CA ALA A 160 18.11 -3.08 4.61
C ALA A 160 17.62 -1.85 5.39
N ASN A 161 18.37 -0.76 5.35
CA ASN A 161 17.84 0.55 5.69
C ASN A 161 17.22 1.17 4.45
N VAL A 162 15.94 1.53 4.55
CA VAL A 162 15.26 2.31 3.52
C VAL A 162 15.41 3.78 3.84
N SER A 163 15.91 4.55 2.87
CA SER A 163 15.93 6.00 2.91
C SER A 163 14.95 6.58 1.90
N VAL A 164 14.29 7.67 2.28
CA VAL A 164 13.45 8.46 1.38
C VAL A 164 14.04 9.86 1.30
N SER A 165 14.11 10.43 0.10
CA SER A 165 14.51 11.81 -0.14
C SER A 165 13.63 12.44 -1.21
N GLU A 166 13.50 13.76 -1.14
CA GLU A 166 12.84 14.52 -2.19
C GLU A 166 13.70 14.56 -3.46
N ASN A 167 13.09 14.30 -4.62
CA ASN A 167 13.73 14.52 -5.90
C ASN A 167 13.37 15.92 -6.41
N ALA A 168 14.08 16.93 -5.89
CA ALA A 168 13.82 18.34 -6.19
C ALA A 168 13.95 18.68 -7.68
N THR A 169 14.81 17.97 -8.42
CA THR A 169 14.97 18.20 -9.87
C THR A 169 13.73 17.77 -10.67
N ARG A 170 12.93 16.86 -10.11
CA ARG A 170 11.66 16.38 -10.69
C ARG A 170 10.44 17.02 -10.02
N GLY A 171 10.64 18.12 -9.29
CA GLY A 171 9.59 18.92 -8.67
C GLY A 171 9.39 18.67 -7.18
N GLY A 172 9.95 17.60 -6.63
CA GLY A 172 9.87 17.31 -5.21
C GLY A 172 8.44 17.23 -4.67
N VAL A 173 8.20 17.81 -3.50
CA VAL A 173 6.88 17.98 -2.90
C VAL A 173 6.30 19.30 -3.38
N VAL A 174 5.18 19.23 -4.09
CA VAL A 174 4.50 20.40 -4.62
C VAL A 174 3.23 20.66 -3.82
N LEU A 175 3.04 21.89 -3.36
CA LEU A 175 1.81 22.31 -2.69
C LEU A 175 0.76 22.85 -3.67
N THR A 176 -0.48 22.99 -3.23
CA THR A 176 -1.58 23.59 -3.99
C THR A 176 -1.34 25.07 -4.27
N ASP A 177 -0.68 25.78 -3.36
CA ASP A 177 -0.15 27.12 -3.60
C ASP A 177 1.33 27.00 -4.02
N PRO A 178 1.66 27.23 -5.31
CA PRO A 178 3.03 27.10 -5.80
C PRO A 178 3.95 28.23 -5.33
N SER A 179 3.44 29.23 -4.61
CA SER A 179 4.26 30.30 -4.02
C SER A 179 4.78 29.97 -2.61
N VAL A 180 4.36 28.83 -2.04
CA VAL A 180 4.78 28.36 -0.73
C VAL A 180 5.70 27.15 -0.90
N ASP A 181 6.93 27.28 -0.41
CA ASP A 181 7.86 26.15 -0.35
C ASP A 181 7.56 25.30 0.89
N PRO A 182 7.36 23.98 0.74
CA PRO A 182 7.19 23.11 1.89
C PRO A 182 8.50 22.88 2.63
N ILE A 183 8.41 22.67 3.94
CA ILE A 183 9.51 22.07 4.71
C ILE A 183 9.31 20.56 4.63
N VAL A 184 10.16 19.87 3.87
CA VAL A 184 10.08 18.41 3.70
C VAL A 184 10.98 17.73 4.73
N ILE A 185 10.39 16.86 5.54
CA ILE A 185 11.09 16.02 6.51
C ILE A 185 10.95 14.58 6.05
N THR A 186 12.07 13.88 5.84
CA THR A 186 12.04 12.46 5.48
C THR A 186 12.59 11.60 6.61
N ILE A 187 11.87 10.52 6.91
CA ILE A 187 12.22 9.58 7.96
C ILE A 187 12.35 8.20 7.33
N GLY A 188 13.58 7.75 7.15
CA GLY A 188 13.90 6.38 6.72
C GLY A 188 13.61 5.36 7.83
N CYS A 189 13.65 4.08 7.49
CA CYS A 189 13.41 3.01 8.44
C CYS A 189 14.31 1.80 8.21
N PRO A 190 14.78 1.13 9.27
CA PRO A 190 15.36 -0.19 9.14
C PRO A 190 14.25 -1.19 8.80
N VAL A 191 14.52 -2.05 7.84
CA VAL A 191 13.60 -3.09 7.38
C VAL A 191 14.24 -4.43 7.65
N THR A 192 13.45 -5.29 8.25
CA THR A 192 13.86 -6.68 8.47
C THR A 192 13.05 -7.60 7.57
N LEU A 193 13.75 -8.46 6.84
CA LEU A 193 13.11 -9.63 6.23
C LEU A 193 12.64 -10.64 7.28
N ASN A 194 12.98 -10.41 8.55
CA ASN A 194 12.42 -11.21 9.62
C ASN A 194 10.91 -11.16 9.48
N PRO A 195 10.26 -12.32 9.34
CA PRO A 195 8.82 -12.35 9.23
C PRO A 195 8.26 -11.80 10.54
N LEU A 196 7.41 -10.78 10.41
CA LEU A 196 6.66 -10.09 11.46
C LEU A 196 6.90 -10.67 12.87
N ALA A 197 7.76 -10.00 13.64
CA ALA A 197 7.96 -10.35 15.04
C ALA A 197 6.66 -10.08 15.82
N ASP A 198 6.04 -11.17 16.22
CA ASP A 198 4.89 -11.26 17.12
C ASP A 198 5.21 -10.57 18.46
N ASN A 199 4.46 -9.54 18.81
CA ASN A 199 4.48 -8.89 20.13
C ASN A 199 3.63 -9.68 21.14
N SER A 200 3.83 -11.00 21.18
CA SER A 200 3.23 -11.89 22.18
C SER A 200 4.32 -12.69 22.86
N SER A 201 4.57 -12.33 24.11
CA SER A 201 5.49 -13.01 25.00
C SER A 201 5.04 -14.45 25.28
N SER A 202 5.52 -15.43 24.52
CA SER A 202 5.98 -16.75 24.99
C SER A 202 6.30 -17.68 23.80
N ASN A 203 7.56 -18.14 23.73
CA ASN A 203 8.11 -19.07 22.73
C ASN A 203 8.11 -18.60 21.27
N SER A 204 9.32 -18.34 20.78
CA SER A 204 9.69 -17.82 19.45
C SER A 204 9.36 -18.73 18.25
N SER A 205 8.08 -19.00 18.02
CA SER A 205 7.52 -19.50 16.77
C SER A 205 6.26 -18.67 16.51
N GLY A 206 6.10 -18.04 15.35
CA GLY A 206 4.96 -17.14 15.10
C GLY A 206 3.59 -17.85 15.22
N CYS A 207 2.51 -17.12 14.95
CA CYS A 207 1.13 -17.54 15.19
C CYS A 207 0.69 -18.89 14.57
N PHE A 208 1.43 -19.42 13.60
CA PHE A 208 1.22 -20.75 13.05
C PHE A 208 2.07 -21.79 13.80
N PRO A 209 1.49 -22.83 14.40
CA PRO A 209 2.22 -23.73 15.28
C PRO A 209 3.36 -24.49 14.58
N GLY A 210 4.56 -24.45 15.17
CA GLY A 210 5.75 -25.16 14.70
C GLY A 210 5.60 -26.68 14.58
N SER A 211 4.61 -27.26 15.26
CA SER A 211 4.30 -28.69 15.24
C SER A 211 3.45 -29.13 14.05
N PHE A 212 2.93 -28.21 13.24
CA PHE A 212 2.08 -28.54 12.10
C PHE A 212 2.92 -29.08 10.95
N SER A 213 2.43 -30.12 10.26
CA SER A 213 3.08 -30.70 9.07
C SER A 213 3.24 -29.67 7.95
N THR A 214 2.38 -28.67 7.93
CA THR A 214 2.35 -27.56 6.97
C THR A 214 3.21 -26.36 7.40
N TYR A 215 3.86 -26.39 8.57
CA TYR A 215 4.67 -25.28 9.09
C TYR A 215 5.82 -24.90 8.13
N SER A 216 6.47 -25.87 7.51
CA SER A 216 7.52 -25.59 6.52
C SER A 216 7.00 -24.87 5.29
N ASP A 217 5.75 -25.15 4.88
CA ASP A 217 5.12 -24.48 3.75
C ASP A 217 4.74 -23.04 4.13
N TRP A 218 4.20 -22.85 5.34
CA TRP A 218 3.94 -21.52 5.89
C TRP A 218 5.21 -20.66 5.91
N VAL A 219 6.34 -21.24 6.35
CA VAL A 219 7.65 -20.57 6.31
C VAL A 219 8.08 -20.26 4.87
N ALA A 220 7.94 -21.22 3.95
CA ALA A 220 8.31 -21.04 2.54
C ALA A 220 7.48 -19.96 1.83
N LEU A 221 6.20 -19.81 2.20
CA LEU A 221 5.28 -18.80 1.68
C LEU A 221 5.44 -17.42 2.34
N GLY A 222 6.49 -17.23 3.15
CA GLY A 222 6.78 -15.93 3.78
C GLY A 222 5.98 -15.67 5.05
N LYS A 223 5.51 -16.72 5.73
CA LYS A 223 4.72 -16.66 6.97
C LYS A 223 3.47 -15.80 6.82
N PRO A 224 2.57 -16.11 5.86
CA PRO A 224 1.38 -15.32 5.60
C PRO A 224 0.51 -15.17 6.87
N ALA A 225 0.20 -13.93 7.24
CA ALA A 225 -0.58 -13.63 8.46
C ALA A 225 -2.01 -14.20 8.41
N CYS A 226 -2.58 -14.32 7.21
CA CYS A 226 -3.92 -14.89 7.02
C CYS A 226 -4.03 -16.34 7.47
N TRP A 227 -2.96 -17.15 7.42
CA TRP A 227 -2.98 -18.53 7.95
C TRP A 227 -3.17 -18.58 9.48
N CYS A 228 -2.96 -17.45 10.14
CA CYS A 228 -3.22 -17.27 11.55
C CYS A 228 -4.54 -16.55 11.84
N SER A 229 -5.30 -16.16 10.81
CA SER A 229 -6.58 -15.51 11.01
C SER A 229 -7.57 -16.51 11.60
N LYS A 230 -8.38 -15.98 12.52
CA LYS A 230 -9.38 -16.67 13.31
C LYS A 230 -10.27 -17.62 12.49
N TYR A 231 -10.57 -17.27 11.25
CA TYR A 231 -11.53 -17.97 10.38
C TYR A 231 -10.91 -18.51 9.08
N GLN A 232 -9.59 -18.38 8.87
CA GLN A 232 -9.05 -18.67 7.54
C GLN A 232 -9.18 -20.15 7.16
N CYS A 233 -8.94 -21.07 8.10
CA CYS A 233 -9.13 -22.51 7.90
C CYS A 233 -10.60 -22.95 7.76
N ASP A 234 -11.54 -21.99 7.90
CA ASP A 234 -12.97 -22.13 7.62
C ASP A 234 -13.37 -21.52 6.26
N GLY A 235 -12.46 -20.88 5.53
CA GLY A 235 -12.73 -20.31 4.21
C GLY A 235 -12.75 -18.78 4.14
N ASP A 236 -12.36 -18.08 5.21
CA ASP A 236 -12.12 -16.62 5.18
C ASP A 236 -10.75 -16.34 4.55
N ALA A 237 -10.73 -16.27 3.22
CA ALA A 237 -9.50 -16.04 2.46
C ALA A 237 -9.17 -14.54 2.34
N ASP A 238 -10.18 -13.65 2.37
CA ASP A 238 -9.99 -12.20 2.19
C ASP A 238 -9.84 -11.42 3.52
N GLY A 239 -10.14 -12.07 4.65
CA GLY A 239 -10.04 -11.53 6.01
C GLY A 239 -11.20 -10.61 6.40
N LYS A 240 -12.24 -10.49 5.58
CA LYS A 240 -13.31 -9.50 5.71
C LYS A 240 -14.67 -10.18 5.80
N THR A 241 -15.70 -9.38 6.08
CA THR A 241 -17.09 -9.82 5.95
C THR A 241 -17.70 -9.17 4.71
N SER A 242 -18.78 -9.75 4.20
CA SER A 242 -19.56 -9.22 3.07
C SER A 242 -20.19 -7.85 3.34
N GLY A 243 -20.08 -7.33 4.56
CA GLY A 243 -20.71 -6.09 4.99
C GLY A 243 -22.22 -6.19 5.19
N PHE A 244 -22.82 -5.05 5.53
CA PHE A 244 -24.25 -4.90 5.78
C PHE A 244 -25.09 -5.28 4.54
N PRO A 245 -26.25 -5.96 4.70
CA PRO A 245 -26.92 -6.28 5.95
C PRO A 245 -26.55 -7.64 6.57
N PHE A 246 -25.85 -8.49 5.84
CA PHE A 246 -25.73 -9.90 6.22
C PHE A 246 -24.43 -10.26 6.94
N ASN A 247 -23.34 -9.49 6.73
CA ASN A 247 -22.02 -9.71 7.34
C ASN A 247 -21.53 -11.16 7.26
N TYR A 248 -21.68 -11.81 6.11
CA TYR A 248 -21.14 -13.15 5.89
C TYR A 248 -19.62 -13.13 5.94
N ARG A 249 -19.02 -14.03 6.70
CA ARG A 249 -17.57 -14.21 6.82
C ARG A 249 -16.97 -14.94 5.63
N VAL A 250 -17.70 -15.94 5.10
CA VAL A 250 -17.26 -16.72 3.93
C VAL A 250 -18.25 -16.49 2.80
N PHE A 251 -17.83 -15.74 1.79
CA PHE A 251 -18.71 -15.35 0.68
C PHE A 251 -17.96 -15.12 -0.65
N THR A 252 -18.48 -14.23 -1.50
CA THR A 252 -18.04 -14.08 -2.89
C THR A 252 -16.61 -13.56 -3.03
N ALA A 253 -16.12 -12.75 -2.09
CA ALA A 253 -14.75 -12.25 -2.12
C ALA A 253 -13.74 -13.37 -1.85
N ASP A 254 -14.04 -14.26 -0.91
CA ASP A 254 -13.23 -15.46 -0.64
C ASP A 254 -13.20 -16.41 -1.82
N LEU A 255 -14.37 -16.67 -2.43
CA LEU A 255 -14.46 -17.51 -3.62
C LEU A 255 -13.67 -16.92 -4.79
N ALA A 256 -13.71 -15.60 -4.99
CA ALA A 256 -12.93 -14.93 -6.02
C ALA A 256 -11.42 -15.17 -5.80
N LEU A 257 -10.93 -15.04 -4.56
CA LEU A 257 -9.53 -15.34 -4.23
C LEU A 257 -9.15 -16.79 -4.52
N VAL A 258 -10.01 -17.77 -4.19
CA VAL A 258 -9.77 -19.18 -4.52
C VAL A 258 -9.73 -19.41 -6.02
N VAL A 259 -10.63 -18.78 -6.78
CA VAL A 259 -10.67 -18.89 -8.25
C VAL A 259 -9.43 -18.25 -8.89
N ASP A 260 -9.02 -17.07 -8.44
CA ASP A 260 -7.86 -16.34 -8.97
C ASP A 260 -6.52 -17.05 -8.69
N ASN A 261 -6.50 -17.97 -7.71
CA ASN A 261 -5.35 -18.76 -7.34
C ASN A 261 -5.45 -20.24 -7.74
N TRP A 262 -6.51 -20.62 -8.47
CA TRP A 262 -6.79 -22.00 -8.83
C TRP A 262 -5.61 -22.68 -9.53
N LYS A 263 -5.18 -23.84 -8.99
CA LYS A 263 -4.05 -24.63 -9.48
C LYS A 263 -2.69 -23.92 -9.46
N LYS A 264 -2.52 -22.86 -8.67
CA LYS A 264 -1.18 -22.31 -8.40
C LYS A 264 -0.40 -23.24 -7.48
N THR A 265 0.91 -23.26 -7.65
CA THR A 265 1.84 -24.07 -6.81
C THR A 265 2.61 -23.16 -5.87
N ILE A 266 3.32 -23.73 -4.89
CA ILE A 266 4.08 -22.97 -3.90
C ILE A 266 5.18 -22.08 -4.52
N ASN A 267 5.64 -22.41 -5.72
CA ASN A 267 6.67 -21.66 -6.45
C ASN A 267 6.08 -20.63 -7.44
N ASP A 268 4.75 -20.49 -7.51
CA ASP A 268 4.12 -19.50 -8.38
C ASP A 268 4.25 -18.11 -7.74
N PRO A 269 4.95 -17.15 -8.37
CA PRO A 269 5.17 -15.82 -7.79
C PRO A 269 3.90 -14.98 -7.66
N THR A 270 2.81 -15.40 -8.31
CA THR A 270 1.51 -14.72 -8.25
C THR A 270 0.56 -15.40 -7.26
N LEU A 271 0.98 -16.46 -6.56
CA LEU A 271 0.17 -17.11 -5.54
C LEU A 271 -0.11 -16.13 -4.39
N ASN A 272 -1.40 -15.94 -4.09
CA ASN A 272 -1.82 -15.38 -2.82
C ASN A 272 -1.97 -16.54 -1.82
N PRO A 273 -1.10 -16.66 -0.80
CA PRO A 273 -1.16 -17.76 0.16
C PRO A 273 -2.46 -17.81 0.97
N CYS A 274 -3.22 -16.71 1.04
CA CYS A 274 -4.47 -16.69 1.79
C CYS A 274 -5.59 -17.52 1.15
N ALA A 275 -5.49 -17.77 -0.16
CA ALA A 275 -6.42 -18.63 -0.89
C ALA A 275 -6.18 -20.13 -0.67
N ASP A 276 -5.02 -20.49 -0.10
CA ASP A 276 -4.71 -21.84 0.39
C ASP A 276 -5.28 -21.97 1.80
N ILE A 277 -6.54 -22.39 1.84
CA ILE A 277 -7.43 -22.43 3.01
C ILE A 277 -7.19 -23.68 3.85
N ASP A 278 -6.87 -24.80 3.19
CA ASP A 278 -6.64 -26.07 3.88
C ASP A 278 -5.17 -26.30 4.28
N HIS A 279 -4.28 -25.39 3.85
CA HIS A 279 -2.83 -25.36 4.08
C HIS A 279 -2.07 -26.53 3.46
N LYS A 280 -2.69 -27.30 2.56
CA LYS A 280 -2.13 -28.55 2.04
C LYS A 280 -2.00 -28.52 0.52
N ASP A 281 -0.95 -29.17 0.01
CA ASP A 281 -0.85 -29.38 -1.43
C ASP A 281 -1.80 -30.51 -1.90
N SER A 282 -2.22 -30.45 -3.16
CA SER A 282 -3.13 -31.42 -3.78
C SER A 282 -2.52 -32.82 -3.95
N GLY A 283 -1.30 -33.06 -3.49
CA GLY A 283 -0.53 -34.28 -3.69
C GLY A 283 0.11 -34.39 -5.07
N PHE A 284 0.86 -35.47 -5.24
CA PHE A 284 1.48 -35.85 -6.50
C PHE A 284 0.42 -36.12 -7.60
N PRO A 285 0.65 -35.72 -8.87
CA PRO A 285 1.89 -35.19 -9.41
C PRO A 285 2.04 -33.67 -9.38
N PHE A 286 0.96 -32.93 -9.16
CA PHE A 286 0.95 -31.49 -9.45
C PHE A 286 1.16 -30.59 -8.23
N ARG A 287 0.85 -31.05 -7.01
CA ARG A 287 1.04 -30.31 -5.75
C ARG A 287 0.51 -28.87 -5.79
N TYR A 288 -0.72 -28.71 -6.28
CA TYR A 288 -1.40 -27.42 -6.28
C TYR A 288 -1.70 -26.98 -4.85
N ARG A 289 -1.46 -25.71 -4.51
CA ARG A 289 -1.74 -25.13 -3.20
C ARG A 289 -3.18 -24.67 -3.03
N VAL A 290 -3.83 -24.31 -4.13
CA VAL A 290 -5.24 -23.93 -4.14
C VAL A 290 -5.97 -24.83 -5.11
N TYR A 291 -6.80 -25.71 -4.57
CA TYR A 291 -7.51 -26.71 -5.35
C TYR A 291 -8.84 -27.12 -4.72
N THR A 292 -9.27 -28.35 -4.97
CA THR A 292 -10.60 -28.83 -4.60
C THR A 292 -10.82 -28.88 -3.10
N ALA A 293 -9.78 -29.03 -2.29
CA ALA A 293 -9.91 -29.07 -0.83
C ALA A 293 -10.20 -27.69 -0.25
N ASP A 294 -9.56 -26.64 -0.76
CA ASP A 294 -9.86 -25.24 -0.44
C ASP A 294 -11.29 -24.86 -0.87
N LEU A 295 -11.67 -25.21 -2.10
CA LEU A 295 -13.02 -24.97 -2.58
C LEU A 295 -14.06 -25.70 -1.73
N ALA A 296 -13.77 -26.91 -1.25
CA ALA A 296 -14.67 -27.63 -0.37
C ALA A 296 -14.89 -26.90 0.98
N LYS A 297 -13.88 -26.18 1.49
CA LYS A 297 -14.00 -25.34 2.70
C LYS A 297 -14.93 -24.15 2.46
N ILE A 298 -14.75 -23.43 1.34
CA ILE A 298 -15.66 -22.35 0.93
C ILE A 298 -17.10 -22.86 0.83
N VAL A 299 -17.31 -24.00 0.14
CA VAL A 299 -18.65 -24.57 -0.05
C VAL A 299 -19.28 -25.00 1.29
N THR A 300 -18.49 -25.60 2.19
CA THR A 300 -18.97 -26.08 3.50
C THR A 300 -19.42 -24.94 4.40
N ASN A 301 -18.75 -23.79 4.33
CA ASN A 301 -18.98 -22.65 5.21
C ASN A 301 -19.64 -21.47 4.49
N TRP A 302 -20.17 -21.68 3.29
CA TRP A 302 -20.78 -20.63 2.47
C TRP A 302 -21.86 -19.85 3.21
N LYS A 303 -21.76 -18.52 3.21
CA LYS A 303 -22.69 -17.60 3.91
C LYS A 303 -22.76 -17.81 5.43
N LYS A 304 -21.76 -18.42 6.06
CA LYS A 304 -21.64 -18.39 7.52
C LYS A 304 -21.15 -17.04 8.00
N THR A 305 -21.65 -16.59 9.15
CA THR A 305 -21.21 -15.38 9.86
C THR A 305 -20.19 -15.75 10.94
N ASP A 306 -19.61 -14.74 11.60
CA ASP A 306 -18.71 -14.94 12.76
C ASP A 306 -19.36 -15.73 13.90
N ALA A 307 -20.69 -15.67 14.03
CA ALA A 307 -21.45 -16.40 15.05
C ALA A 307 -21.66 -17.88 14.69
N ASP A 308 -21.55 -18.23 13.40
CA ASP A 308 -21.74 -19.60 12.90
C ASP A 308 -20.43 -20.39 12.81
N LEU A 309 -19.29 -19.71 13.01
CA LEU A 309 -17.95 -20.26 12.87
C LEU A 309 -17.23 -20.38 14.22
N PRO A 310 -16.46 -21.46 14.46
CA PRO A 310 -15.77 -21.65 15.74
C PRO A 310 -14.72 -20.58 15.99
N GLY A 311 -14.05 -20.13 14.93
CA GLY A 311 -13.09 -19.04 15.02
C GLY A 311 -11.87 -19.38 15.87
N ASP A 312 -11.33 -20.57 15.64
CA ASP A 312 -10.25 -21.22 16.36
C ASP A 312 -9.13 -21.67 15.42
N CYS A 313 -9.04 -21.05 14.23
CA CYS A 313 -7.92 -21.26 13.33
C CYS A 313 -6.64 -20.58 13.87
N PRO A 314 -5.45 -21.18 13.63
CA PRO A 314 -5.23 -22.49 13.01
C PRO A 314 -5.55 -23.63 13.99
N ARG A 315 -6.28 -24.66 13.52
CA ARG A 315 -6.68 -25.83 14.34
C ARG A 315 -5.59 -26.90 14.34
N SER A 316 -5.46 -27.62 15.45
CA SER A 316 -4.57 -28.80 15.53
C SER A 316 -4.84 -29.79 14.40
N GLU A 317 -3.79 -30.19 13.69
CA GLU A 317 -3.82 -31.18 12.60
C GLU A 317 -4.10 -32.63 13.07
#